data_AF-A0A7S1IGU9-F1
#
_entry.id   AF-A0A7S1IGU9-F1
#
_cell.length_a   1.000
_cell.length_b   1.000
_cell.length_c   1.000
_cell.angle_alpha   90.00
_cell.angle_beta   90.00
_cell.angle_gamma   90.00
#
_symmetry.space_group_name_H-M   'P 1'
#
loop_
_entity.id
_entity.type
_entity.pdbx_description
1 polymer ?
#
loop_
_entity_poly.entity_id
_entity_poly.type
_entity_poly.pdbx_seq_one_letter_code
_entity_poly.pdbx_strand_id
1 'polypeptide(L)'
;IGKALPGKVVYPDFFHRETQGWLSELLLEFKSKIHFDGLWISRNEPFSEVDGSIDGCPANQDSLERPPYVPAVGQGKLNSRTMCMSARHYGNRVHYDLHSMYGWSQHRATFNALAHQTNKQRSIVVSSSTFPGSGKYGGHWFGNMGTTYKAMAESIPSVLAFSLFGIPFAGVDICGVDAEVDEELCARWYQLGAFYPLARNHIQATPQDDPLLKHSPALISIAKEALLTRYLFLPYLYTLFLEAHIQGTPVARALFYYWPTDAIALGIERQFLWGKALMVSPVLEKGQTSIDVY
;
A
#
# COMPACT_ATOMS: atom_id res chain seq x y z
N ILE A 1 24.94 -0.21 9.84
CA ILE A 1 23.95 -1.01 10.61
C ILE A 1 22.83 -0.06 11.04
N GLY A 2 21.57 -0.42 10.85
CA GLY A 2 20.42 0.38 11.30
C GLY A 2 19.74 -0.21 12.53
N LYS A 3 18.56 0.31 12.86
CA LYS A 3 17.72 -0.21 13.94
C LYS A 3 16.27 -0.39 13.48
N ALA A 4 15.67 -1.53 13.80
CA ALA A 4 14.27 -1.84 13.53
C ALA A 4 13.69 -2.71 14.65
N LEU A 5 12.52 -3.31 14.44
CA LEU A 5 11.81 -4.14 15.42
C LEU A 5 12.69 -5.16 16.18
N PRO A 6 13.59 -5.95 15.53
CA PRO A 6 14.43 -6.91 16.25
C PRO A 6 15.68 -6.28 16.89
N GLY A 7 15.80 -4.95 16.91
CA GLY A 7 17.00 -4.23 17.35
C GLY A 7 17.93 -3.87 16.20
N LYS A 8 19.22 -4.21 16.32
CA LYS A 8 20.23 -3.90 15.28
C LYS A 8 19.96 -4.73 14.02
N VAL A 9 19.94 -4.07 12.86
CA VAL A 9 19.65 -4.73 11.57
C VAL A 9 20.62 -4.32 10.46
N VAL A 10 20.75 -5.19 9.47
CA VAL A 10 21.38 -4.92 8.17
C VAL A 10 20.29 -4.87 7.10
N TYR A 11 20.56 -4.16 6.01
CA TYR A 11 19.61 -3.98 4.90
C TYR A 11 20.08 -4.79 3.69
N PRO A 12 19.29 -5.76 3.20
CA PRO A 12 19.63 -6.50 2.00
C PRO A 12 19.67 -5.60 0.76
N ASP A 13 20.67 -5.77 -0.08
CA ASP A 13 20.76 -5.05 -1.34
C ASP A 13 20.05 -5.80 -2.47
N PHE A 14 18.76 -5.55 -2.65
CA PHE A 14 17.96 -6.23 -3.68
C PHE A 14 18.34 -5.84 -5.12
N PHE A 15 19.26 -4.89 -5.33
CA PHE A 15 19.85 -4.64 -6.64
C PHE A 15 20.91 -5.68 -7.03
N HIS A 16 21.42 -6.47 -6.08
CA HIS A 16 22.38 -7.55 -6.29
C HIS A 16 21.68 -8.88 -6.64
N ARG A 17 22.18 -9.62 -7.64
CA ARG A 17 21.60 -10.93 -8.02
C ARG A 17 21.72 -11.98 -6.92
N GLU A 18 22.86 -12.05 -6.24
CA GLU A 18 23.05 -13.00 -5.12
C GLU A 18 22.09 -12.72 -3.96
N THR A 19 21.78 -11.45 -3.64
CA THR A 19 20.76 -11.14 -2.63
C THR A 19 19.36 -11.57 -3.06
N GLN A 20 19.04 -11.50 -4.35
CA GLN A 20 17.78 -12.03 -4.88
C GLN A 20 17.73 -13.57 -4.79
N GLY A 21 18.85 -14.26 -5.07
CA GLY A 21 18.97 -15.71 -4.89
C GLY A 21 18.82 -16.12 -3.42
N TRP A 22 19.54 -15.45 -2.53
CA TRP A 22 19.44 -15.62 -1.08
C TRP A 22 18.00 -15.43 -0.57
N LEU A 23 17.30 -14.38 -1.02
CA LEU A 23 15.89 -14.17 -0.67
C LEU A 23 15.02 -15.34 -1.13
N SER A 24 15.25 -15.86 -2.34
CA SER A 24 14.50 -17.00 -2.88
C SER A 24 14.69 -18.26 -2.05
N GLU A 25 15.92 -18.56 -1.63
CA GLU A 25 16.25 -19.68 -0.75
C GLU A 25 15.62 -19.50 0.64
N LEU A 26 15.70 -18.30 1.21
CA LEU A 26 15.10 -17.99 2.51
C LEU A 26 13.58 -18.18 2.49
N LEU A 27 12.91 -17.71 1.44
CA LEU A 27 11.47 -17.89 1.29
C LEU A 27 11.10 -19.36 1.06
N LEU A 28 11.92 -20.13 0.33
CA LEU A 28 11.73 -21.58 0.14
C LEU A 28 11.82 -22.32 1.48
N GLU A 29 12.86 -22.03 2.25
CA GLU A 29 13.07 -22.63 3.57
C GLU A 29 11.89 -22.28 4.49
N PHE A 30 11.48 -21.01 4.52
CA PHE A 30 10.38 -20.58 5.36
C PHE A 30 9.04 -21.23 4.95
N LYS A 31 8.79 -21.36 3.64
CA LYS A 31 7.59 -22.02 3.12
C LYS A 31 7.51 -23.49 3.50
N SER A 32 8.65 -24.18 3.62
CA SER A 32 8.68 -25.58 4.08
C SER A 32 8.29 -25.75 5.56
N LYS A 33 8.39 -24.67 6.36
CA LYS A 33 8.00 -24.63 7.77
C LYS A 33 6.58 -24.12 7.94
N ILE A 34 6.20 -23.07 7.21
CA ILE A 34 4.89 -22.41 7.29
C ILE A 34 4.35 -22.23 5.88
N HIS A 35 3.20 -22.83 5.60
CA HIS A 35 2.54 -22.68 4.32
C HIS A 35 1.88 -21.30 4.24
N PHE A 36 2.33 -20.47 3.30
CA PHE A 36 1.76 -19.15 3.00
C PHE A 36 1.53 -18.99 1.49
N ASP A 37 0.52 -18.18 1.15
CA ASP A 37 0.05 -17.97 -0.22
C ASP A 37 0.45 -16.60 -0.81
N GLY A 38 0.91 -15.69 0.05
CA GLY A 38 1.33 -14.34 -0.33
C GLY A 38 2.20 -13.70 0.74
N LEU A 39 2.78 -12.55 0.40
CA LEU A 39 3.67 -11.79 1.27
C LEU A 39 3.25 -10.32 1.32
N TRP A 40 3.24 -9.77 2.53
CA TRP A 40 3.19 -8.34 2.76
C TRP A 40 4.59 -7.86 3.14
N ILE A 41 5.18 -7.02 2.29
CA ILE A 41 6.46 -6.38 2.55
C ILE A 41 6.21 -4.95 3.02
N SER A 42 6.69 -4.64 4.22
CA SER A 42 6.53 -3.34 4.87
C SER A 42 7.89 -2.78 5.28
N ARG A 43 7.93 -1.50 5.65
CA ARG A 43 9.14 -0.82 6.13
C ARG A 43 10.28 -0.84 5.10
N ASN A 44 9.92 -0.88 3.82
CA ASN A 44 10.84 -1.03 2.70
C ASN A 44 11.07 0.27 1.93
N GLU A 45 10.91 1.40 2.59
CA GLU A 45 11.32 2.71 2.11
C GLU A 45 12.83 2.81 1.81
N PRO A 46 13.79 2.21 2.56
CA PRO A 46 13.74 1.36 3.76
C PRO A 46 13.75 2.13 5.08
N PHE A 47 12.90 1.70 6.01
CA PHE A 47 12.75 2.35 7.30
C PHE A 47 13.90 2.00 8.27
N SER A 48 14.29 2.99 9.07
CA SER A 48 15.15 2.81 10.24
C SER A 48 14.63 3.64 11.42
N GLU A 49 14.74 3.09 12.64
CA GLU A 49 14.42 3.82 13.86
C GLU A 49 15.43 4.92 14.19
N VAL A 50 16.66 4.80 13.66
CA VAL A 50 17.73 5.78 13.80
C VAL A 50 18.00 6.45 12.45
N ASP A 51 18.36 7.73 12.46
CA ASP A 51 18.71 8.43 11.23
C ASP A 51 20.08 7.95 10.72
N GLY A 52 20.10 7.39 9.52
CA GLY A 52 21.31 6.92 8.86
C GLY A 52 21.81 5.57 9.37
N SER A 53 22.53 5.57 10.48
CA SER A 53 23.10 4.34 11.06
C SER A 53 23.28 4.49 12.57
N ILE A 54 23.52 3.38 13.27
CA ILE A 54 23.80 3.41 14.71
C ILE A 54 25.05 4.23 15.08
N ASP A 55 25.97 4.43 14.13
CA ASP A 55 27.20 5.21 14.30
C ASP A 55 27.08 6.61 13.65
N GLY A 56 25.88 6.99 13.20
CA GLY A 56 25.64 8.16 12.38
C GLY A 56 26.08 7.96 10.92
N CYS A 57 26.16 9.06 10.16
CA CYS A 57 26.63 9.04 8.77
C CYS A 57 28.01 9.70 8.63
N PRO A 58 28.82 9.28 7.64
CA PRO A 58 30.15 9.84 7.43
C PRO A 58 30.11 11.36 7.20
N ALA A 59 30.91 12.11 7.96
CA ALA A 59 31.08 13.56 7.75
C ALA A 59 31.74 13.89 6.39
N ASN A 60 32.47 12.92 5.81
CA ASN A 60 33.30 13.12 4.62
C ASN A 60 32.49 13.02 3.30
N GLN A 61 31.16 12.89 3.36
CA GLN A 61 30.26 12.88 2.20
C GLN A 61 29.21 14.00 2.32
N ASP A 62 29.70 15.20 2.66
CA ASP A 62 28.87 16.37 2.99
C ASP A 62 27.84 16.68 1.89
N SER A 63 28.19 16.49 0.61
CA SER A 63 27.26 16.77 -0.50
C SER A 63 26.12 15.75 -0.67
N LEU A 64 26.27 14.49 -0.21
CA LEU A 64 25.21 13.48 -0.33
C LEU A 64 24.31 13.48 0.91
N GLU A 65 24.88 13.62 2.10
CA GLU A 65 24.09 13.70 3.34
C GLU A 65 23.45 15.09 3.52
N ARG A 66 24.10 16.14 3.00
CA ARG A 66 23.67 17.54 3.06
C ARG A 66 23.84 18.21 1.69
N PRO A 67 23.03 17.83 0.69
CA PRO A 67 23.11 18.46 -0.62
C PRO A 67 22.80 19.97 -0.52
N PRO A 68 23.25 20.78 -1.50
CA PRO A 68 23.02 22.22 -1.51
C PRO A 68 21.53 22.60 -1.52
N TYR A 69 20.67 21.68 -1.96
CA TYR A 69 19.23 21.80 -1.88
C TYR A 69 18.64 20.53 -1.25
N VAL A 70 17.91 20.70 -0.17
CA VAL A 70 17.15 19.63 0.48
C VAL A 70 15.67 19.90 0.25
N PRO A 71 14.92 19.00 -0.43
CA PRO A 71 13.48 19.10 -0.53
C PRO A 71 12.82 19.13 0.87
N ALA A 72 11.54 19.50 0.94
CA ALA A 72 10.79 19.53 2.20
C ALA A 72 10.46 18.11 2.72
N VAL A 73 11.47 17.33 3.11
CA VAL A 73 11.39 15.93 3.54
C VAL A 73 12.11 15.73 4.87
N GLY A 74 11.70 14.73 5.64
CA GLY A 74 12.49 14.18 6.77
C GLY A 74 12.98 15.21 7.78
N GLN A 75 12.16 16.20 8.14
CA GLN A 75 12.55 17.32 9.01
C GLN A 75 13.81 18.06 8.52
N GLY A 76 13.99 18.18 7.20
CA GLY A 76 15.13 18.82 6.55
C GLY A 76 16.35 17.93 6.36
N LYS A 77 16.20 16.59 6.47
CA LYS A 77 17.28 15.62 6.26
C LYS A 77 16.84 14.47 5.35
N LEU A 78 17.69 14.11 4.39
CA LEU A 78 17.42 12.98 3.50
C LEU A 78 17.52 11.62 4.20
N ASN A 79 18.43 11.48 5.16
CA ASN A 79 18.65 10.24 5.92
C ASN A 79 17.74 10.09 7.14
N SER A 80 16.70 10.94 7.27
CA SER A 80 15.75 10.81 8.36
C SER A 80 14.95 9.51 8.21
N ARG A 81 14.90 8.71 9.28
CA ARG A 81 14.20 7.41 9.32
C ARG A 81 14.58 6.43 8.21
N THR A 82 15.80 6.54 7.67
CA THR A 82 16.33 5.63 6.64
C THR A 82 17.85 5.49 6.79
N MET A 83 18.54 4.88 5.82
CA MET A 83 19.99 4.71 5.86
C MET A 83 20.74 5.96 5.39
N CYS A 84 22.07 6.00 5.61
CA CYS A 84 22.92 7.08 5.11
C CYS A 84 22.85 7.18 3.59
N MET A 85 22.77 8.39 3.05
CA MET A 85 22.74 8.63 1.60
C MET A 85 24.01 8.14 0.89
N SER A 86 25.11 8.11 1.64
CA SER A 86 26.43 7.59 1.28
C SER A 86 26.56 6.07 1.24
N ALA A 87 25.55 5.34 1.74
CA ALA A 87 25.58 3.88 1.76
C ALA A 87 25.72 3.31 0.34
N ARG A 88 26.45 2.21 0.21
CA ARG A 88 26.78 1.61 -1.09
C ARG A 88 25.90 0.40 -1.37
N HIS A 89 25.36 0.38 -2.59
CA HIS A 89 24.71 -0.75 -3.22
C HIS A 89 25.61 -1.38 -4.29
N TYR A 90 25.18 -2.49 -4.85
CA TYR A 90 25.84 -3.24 -5.90
C TYR A 90 26.25 -2.36 -7.07
N GLY A 91 27.48 -2.57 -7.54
CA GLY A 91 28.11 -1.73 -8.56
C GLY A 91 28.59 -0.38 -8.04
N ASN A 92 28.86 -0.26 -6.73
CA ASN A 92 29.35 0.96 -6.08
C ASN A 92 28.39 2.17 -6.19
N ARG A 93 27.10 1.91 -6.43
CA ARG A 93 26.07 2.96 -6.51
C ARG A 93 25.70 3.46 -5.12
N VAL A 94 25.43 4.74 -4.99
CA VAL A 94 25.08 5.35 -3.71
C VAL A 94 23.59 5.25 -3.43
N HIS A 95 23.22 5.16 -2.16
CA HIS A 95 21.83 5.13 -1.72
C HIS A 95 21.10 6.43 -2.07
N TYR A 96 21.79 7.58 -2.10
CA TYR A 96 21.25 8.86 -2.57
C TYR A 96 20.48 8.73 -3.90
N ASP A 97 21.02 7.98 -4.86
CA ASP A 97 20.42 7.79 -6.18
C ASP A 97 19.34 6.70 -6.20
N LEU A 98 19.42 5.74 -5.27
CA LEU A 98 18.64 4.51 -5.29
C LEU A 98 17.57 4.42 -4.20
N HIS A 99 17.52 5.37 -3.26
CA HIS A 99 16.67 5.35 -2.08
C HIS A 99 15.22 5.04 -2.43
N SER A 100 14.61 5.85 -3.29
CA SER A 100 13.21 5.69 -3.71
C SER A 100 12.96 4.44 -4.57
N MET A 101 13.99 3.72 -5.00
CA MET A 101 13.87 2.46 -5.73
C MET A 101 14.03 1.22 -4.84
N TYR A 102 14.37 1.38 -3.55
CA TYR A 102 14.62 0.25 -2.66
C TYR A 102 13.38 -0.66 -2.55
N GLY A 103 12.22 -0.09 -2.24
CA GLY A 103 10.95 -0.83 -2.14
C GLY A 103 10.58 -1.53 -3.44
N TRP A 104 10.75 -0.85 -4.58
CA TRP A 104 10.55 -1.45 -5.91
C TRP A 104 11.48 -2.64 -6.18
N SER A 105 12.77 -2.51 -5.82
CA SER A 105 13.75 -3.57 -6.03
C SER A 105 13.45 -4.81 -5.19
N GLN A 106 13.00 -4.62 -3.94
CA GLN A 106 12.51 -5.70 -3.08
C GLN A 106 11.22 -6.31 -3.63
N HIS A 107 10.25 -5.48 -4.02
CA HIS A 107 8.96 -5.94 -4.54
C HIS A 107 9.15 -6.88 -5.73
N ARG A 108 10.00 -6.47 -6.68
CA ARG A 108 10.41 -7.30 -7.82
C ARG A 108 11.11 -8.59 -7.40
N ALA A 109 12.08 -8.52 -6.49
CA ALA A 109 12.82 -9.69 -6.02
C ALA A 109 11.89 -10.72 -5.35
N THR A 110 11.02 -10.25 -4.46
CA THR A 110 10.02 -11.08 -3.76
C THR A 110 9.03 -11.70 -4.73
N PHE A 111 8.49 -10.93 -5.68
CA PHE A 111 7.57 -11.46 -6.69
C PHE A 111 8.20 -12.59 -7.52
N ASN A 112 9.42 -12.37 -8.00
CA ASN A 112 10.14 -13.38 -8.79
C ASN A 112 10.42 -14.65 -7.97
N ALA A 113 10.86 -14.49 -6.71
CA ALA A 113 11.08 -15.62 -5.81
C ALA A 113 9.81 -16.45 -5.64
N LEU A 114 8.66 -15.84 -5.34
CA LEU A 114 7.39 -16.56 -5.18
C LEU A 114 6.92 -17.24 -6.47
N ALA A 115 7.12 -16.62 -7.63
CA ALA A 115 6.74 -17.19 -8.92
C ALA A 115 7.51 -18.49 -9.22
N HIS A 116 8.78 -18.59 -8.82
CA HIS A 116 9.56 -19.82 -8.93
C HIS A 116 9.05 -20.92 -8.01
N GLN A 117 8.65 -20.58 -6.79
CA GLN A 117 8.19 -21.54 -5.77
C GLN A 117 6.80 -22.11 -6.02
N THR A 118 5.96 -21.36 -6.72
CA THR A 118 4.55 -21.71 -6.95
C THR A 118 4.32 -22.34 -8.33
N ASN A 119 5.38 -22.83 -8.98
CA ASN A 119 5.33 -23.35 -10.34
C ASN A 119 4.62 -22.37 -11.31
N LYS A 120 4.98 -21.09 -11.23
CA LYS A 120 4.41 -19.97 -12.01
C LYS A 120 2.93 -19.66 -11.74
N GLN A 121 2.34 -20.18 -10.66
CA GLN A 121 1.04 -19.67 -10.21
C GLN A 121 1.19 -18.22 -9.68
N ARG A 122 0.12 -17.44 -9.77
CA ARG A 122 0.14 -16.06 -9.26
C ARG A 122 0.08 -16.12 -7.73
N SER A 123 1.09 -15.54 -7.08
CA SER A 123 1.05 -15.21 -5.65
C SER A 123 0.80 -13.71 -5.47
N ILE A 124 0.48 -13.29 -4.25
CA ILE A 124 0.19 -11.90 -3.92
C ILE A 124 1.39 -11.31 -3.18
N VAL A 125 1.93 -10.20 -3.68
CA VAL A 125 2.90 -9.38 -2.96
C VAL A 125 2.32 -7.98 -2.79
N VAL A 126 2.14 -7.52 -1.56
CA VAL A 126 1.70 -6.15 -1.25
C VAL A 126 2.86 -5.38 -0.63
N SER A 127 3.21 -4.22 -1.19
CA SER A 127 4.35 -3.40 -0.76
C SER A 127 3.93 -2.06 -0.17
N SER A 128 4.59 -1.61 0.90
CA SER A 128 4.42 -0.23 1.40
C SER A 128 5.11 0.78 0.48
N SER A 129 6.41 0.63 0.23
CA SER A 129 7.16 1.50 -0.68
C SER A 129 7.03 1.06 -2.13
N THR A 130 6.85 2.02 -3.04
CA THR A 130 6.67 1.78 -4.48
C THR A 130 7.43 2.82 -5.32
N PHE A 131 7.71 2.47 -6.58
CA PHE A 131 8.30 3.34 -7.59
C PHE A 131 7.56 3.08 -8.92
N PRO A 132 7.61 3.97 -9.94
CA PRO A 132 7.00 3.70 -11.24
C PRO A 132 7.27 2.28 -11.77
N GLY A 133 6.20 1.57 -12.11
CA GLY A 133 6.24 0.17 -12.54
C GLY A 133 6.11 -0.88 -11.42
N SER A 134 6.02 -0.50 -10.14
CA SER A 134 5.77 -1.43 -9.02
C SER A 134 4.52 -2.29 -9.20
N GLY A 135 3.47 -1.76 -9.85
CA GLY A 135 2.22 -2.50 -10.11
C GLY A 135 2.38 -3.76 -10.97
N LYS A 136 3.52 -3.89 -11.68
CA LYS A 136 3.89 -5.12 -12.40
C LYS A 136 4.15 -6.30 -11.45
N TYR A 137 4.55 -6.03 -10.20
CA TYR A 137 5.03 -7.02 -9.25
C TYR A 137 4.06 -7.27 -8.09
N GLY A 138 2.96 -6.51 -8.01
CA GLY A 138 1.90 -6.74 -7.03
C GLY A 138 1.14 -5.48 -6.65
N GLY A 139 0.62 -5.46 -5.42
CA GLY A 139 -0.25 -4.39 -4.91
C GLY A 139 0.44 -3.42 -3.97
N HIS A 140 -0.34 -2.44 -3.50
CA HIS A 140 0.06 -1.45 -2.52
C HIS A 140 -0.97 -1.32 -1.41
N TRP A 141 -0.49 -1.00 -0.21
CA TRP A 141 -1.33 -0.58 0.91
C TRP A 141 -0.75 0.70 1.51
N PHE A 142 -1.63 1.65 1.82
CA PHE A 142 -1.25 3.04 2.14
C PHE A 142 -0.66 3.27 3.53
N GLY A 143 -0.57 2.26 4.39
CA GLY A 143 -0.18 2.52 5.77
C GLY A 143 -1.36 2.89 6.66
N ASN A 144 -1.01 3.39 7.85
CA ASN A 144 -1.95 4.04 8.74
C ASN A 144 -2.29 5.44 8.19
N MET A 145 -3.53 5.64 7.74
CA MET A 145 -4.06 6.95 7.35
C MET A 145 -4.80 7.67 8.49
N GLY A 146 -4.95 7.03 9.64
CA GLY A 146 -5.73 7.49 10.80
C GLY A 146 -7.14 6.91 10.84
N THR A 147 -7.74 6.91 12.04
CA THR A 147 -9.07 6.32 12.30
C THR A 147 -10.12 7.44 12.39
N THR A 148 -10.32 8.16 11.29
CA THR A 148 -11.24 9.32 11.23
C THR A 148 -12.06 9.34 9.95
N TYR A 149 -13.20 10.04 9.96
CA TYR A 149 -14.00 10.29 8.76
C TYR A 149 -13.21 11.02 7.66
N LYS A 150 -12.31 11.94 8.05
CA LYS A 150 -11.40 12.62 7.12
C LYS A 150 -10.48 11.63 6.42
N ALA A 151 -9.85 10.72 7.17
CA ALA A 151 -8.98 9.68 6.61
C ALA A 151 -9.76 8.73 5.67
N MET A 152 -11.00 8.38 6.04
CA MET A 152 -11.89 7.61 5.17
C MET A 152 -12.18 8.36 3.86
N ALA A 153 -12.47 9.66 3.90
CA ALA A 153 -12.68 10.46 2.69
C ALA A 153 -11.41 10.56 1.83
N GLU A 154 -10.25 10.84 2.44
CA GLU A 154 -8.95 10.97 1.76
C GLU A 154 -8.44 9.63 1.16
N SER A 155 -8.98 8.49 1.62
CA SER A 155 -8.62 7.19 1.07
C SER A 155 -9.13 6.98 -0.37
N ILE A 156 -10.19 7.66 -0.80
CA ILE A 156 -10.71 7.59 -2.17
C ILE A 156 -9.72 8.19 -3.18
N PRO A 157 -9.32 9.49 -3.10
CA PRO A 157 -8.36 10.06 -4.03
C PRO A 157 -7.00 9.33 -3.97
N SER A 158 -6.63 8.78 -2.82
CA SER A 158 -5.42 7.96 -2.67
C SER A 158 -5.47 6.70 -3.54
N VAL A 159 -6.54 5.90 -3.45
CA VAL A 159 -6.73 4.69 -4.28
C VAL A 159 -6.86 5.04 -5.76
N LEU A 160 -7.52 6.15 -6.10
CA LEU A 160 -7.63 6.64 -7.47
C LEU A 160 -6.27 7.03 -8.05
N ALA A 161 -5.42 7.72 -7.28
CA ALA A 161 -4.06 8.07 -7.69
C ALA A 161 -3.22 6.83 -7.99
N PHE A 162 -3.26 5.79 -7.13
CA PHE A 162 -2.55 4.54 -7.39
C PHE A 162 -3.08 3.77 -8.59
N SER A 163 -4.38 3.90 -8.88
CA SER A 163 -4.97 3.34 -10.10
C SER A 163 -4.41 4.04 -11.35
N LEU A 164 -4.15 5.36 -11.30
CA LEU A 164 -3.45 6.11 -12.36
C LEU A 164 -1.95 5.76 -12.45
N PHE A 165 -1.30 5.47 -11.33
CA PHE A 165 0.11 5.04 -11.29
C PHE A 165 0.33 3.62 -11.83
N GLY A 166 -0.72 2.95 -12.29
CA GLY A 166 -0.66 1.58 -12.80
C GLY A 166 -0.50 0.53 -11.70
N ILE A 167 -0.96 0.83 -10.48
CA ILE A 167 -0.98 -0.08 -9.32
C ILE A 167 -2.45 -0.30 -8.91
N PRO A 168 -3.23 -1.02 -9.73
CA PRO A 168 -4.68 -1.10 -9.54
C PRO A 168 -5.08 -1.94 -8.31
N PHE A 169 -4.22 -2.84 -7.82
CA PHE A 169 -4.47 -3.62 -6.61
C PHE A 169 -4.00 -2.84 -5.37
N ALA A 170 -4.70 -1.76 -5.07
CA ALA A 170 -4.39 -0.86 -3.96
C ALA A 170 -5.61 -0.63 -3.05
N GLY A 171 -5.35 -0.29 -1.79
CA GLY A 171 -6.39 -0.08 -0.77
C GLY A 171 -5.80 0.30 0.59
N VAL A 172 -6.68 0.72 1.49
CA VAL A 172 -6.35 1.19 2.85
C VAL A 172 -6.83 0.20 3.91
N ASP A 173 -6.45 0.43 5.16
CA ASP A 173 -6.97 -0.34 6.29
C ASP A 173 -8.39 0.14 6.63
N ILE A 174 -9.37 -0.72 6.34
CA ILE A 174 -10.79 -0.48 6.63
C ILE A 174 -10.99 -0.28 8.13
N CYS A 175 -11.73 0.76 8.50
CA CYS A 175 -11.95 1.25 9.87
C CYS A 175 -10.75 1.99 10.51
N GLY A 176 -9.60 2.07 9.84
CA GLY A 176 -8.37 2.57 10.46
C GLY A 176 -7.65 1.47 11.25
N VAL A 177 -6.54 1.82 11.92
CA VAL A 177 -5.67 0.84 12.59
C VAL A 177 -5.76 0.86 14.12
N ASP A 178 -6.47 1.84 14.67
CA ASP A 178 -6.56 2.02 16.13
C ASP A 178 -7.47 0.95 16.76
N ALA A 179 -7.18 0.58 18.00
CA ALA A 179 -7.93 -0.46 18.73
C ALA A 179 -9.36 -0.05 19.09
N GLU A 180 -9.64 1.26 19.09
CA GLU A 180 -10.93 1.86 19.41
C GLU A 180 -11.38 2.70 18.22
N VAL A 181 -12.56 2.39 17.69
CA VAL A 181 -13.15 3.07 16.54
C VAL A 181 -14.63 3.34 16.80
N ASP A 182 -15.11 4.48 16.31
CA ASP A 182 -16.53 4.81 16.28
C ASP A 182 -17.28 3.79 15.40
N GLU A 183 -18.33 3.16 15.95
CA GLU A 183 -19.04 2.08 15.26
C GLU A 183 -19.66 2.54 13.94
N GLU A 184 -20.19 3.77 13.90
CA GLU A 184 -20.72 4.37 12.68
C GLU A 184 -19.60 4.55 11.64
N LEU A 185 -18.43 5.08 12.03
CA LEU A 185 -17.28 5.22 11.15
C LEU A 185 -16.89 3.88 10.54
N CYS A 186 -16.77 2.84 11.36
CA CYS A 186 -16.38 1.52 10.87
C CYS A 186 -17.46 0.92 9.95
N ALA A 187 -18.75 1.10 10.24
CA ALA A 187 -19.84 0.69 9.37
C ALA A 187 -19.78 1.38 7.99
N ARG A 188 -19.57 2.70 7.96
CA ARG A 188 -19.40 3.46 6.71
C ARG A 188 -18.16 3.02 5.95
N TRP A 189 -17.06 2.77 6.65
CA TRP A 189 -15.82 2.35 6.02
C TRP A 189 -15.90 0.93 5.47
N TYR A 190 -16.68 0.02 6.06
CA TYR A 190 -16.96 -1.28 5.43
C TYR A 190 -17.81 -1.15 4.17
N GLN A 191 -18.82 -0.28 4.17
CA GLN A 191 -19.65 0.00 2.98
C GLN A 191 -18.78 0.52 1.82
N LEU A 192 -17.84 1.43 2.09
CA LEU A 192 -16.90 1.95 1.11
C LEU A 192 -15.79 0.93 0.76
N GLY A 193 -15.14 0.40 1.77
CA GLY A 193 -13.93 -0.42 1.65
C GLY A 193 -14.15 -1.78 1.00
N ALA A 194 -15.38 -2.30 1.03
CA ALA A 194 -15.78 -3.44 0.21
C ALA A 194 -15.57 -3.19 -1.29
N PHE A 195 -15.53 -1.92 -1.73
CA PHE A 195 -15.29 -1.54 -3.11
C PHE A 195 -13.86 -1.03 -3.37
N TYR A 196 -12.92 -1.15 -2.42
CA TYR A 196 -11.51 -0.99 -2.76
C TYR A 196 -10.99 -2.19 -3.55
N PRO A 197 -10.15 -1.99 -4.57
CA PRO A 197 -9.55 -3.11 -5.29
C PRO A 197 -8.83 -4.09 -4.36
N LEU A 198 -8.04 -3.59 -3.41
CA LEU A 198 -7.57 -4.33 -2.23
C LEU A 198 -8.46 -3.97 -1.02
N ALA A 199 -9.33 -4.90 -0.61
CA ALA A 199 -10.20 -4.73 0.56
C ALA A 199 -9.60 -5.50 1.76
N ARG A 200 -9.13 -4.77 2.78
CA ARG A 200 -8.47 -5.33 3.97
C ARG A 200 -8.85 -4.52 5.22
N ASN A 201 -9.25 -5.20 6.29
CA ASN A 201 -9.19 -4.63 7.64
C ASN A 201 -7.86 -5.03 8.28
N HIS A 202 -7.18 -4.10 8.92
CA HIS A 202 -5.97 -4.36 9.67
C HIS A 202 -5.87 -3.40 10.86
N ILE A 203 -5.60 -3.97 12.03
CA ILE A 203 -5.43 -3.24 13.29
C ILE A 203 -3.98 -3.38 13.78
N GLN A 204 -3.48 -2.33 14.44
CA GLN A 204 -2.19 -2.33 15.13
C GLN A 204 -2.36 -2.69 16.61
N ALA A 205 -3.11 -3.74 16.88
CA ALA A 205 -3.49 -4.19 18.21
C ALA A 205 -3.59 -5.71 18.27
N THR A 206 -4.29 -6.25 19.26
CA THR A 206 -4.51 -7.70 19.36
C THR A 206 -5.70 -8.11 18.49
N PRO A 207 -5.80 -9.37 18.03
CA PRO A 207 -6.96 -9.82 17.25
C PRO A 207 -8.31 -9.58 17.94
N GLN A 208 -8.33 -9.58 19.28
CA GLN A 208 -9.53 -9.31 20.07
C GLN A 208 -10.02 -7.86 19.93
N ASP A 209 -9.17 -6.98 19.42
CA ASP A 209 -9.50 -5.58 19.14
C ASP A 209 -10.10 -5.37 17.75
N ASP A 210 -10.36 -6.44 16.97
CA ASP A 210 -11.04 -6.32 15.69
C ASP A 210 -12.43 -5.68 15.90
N PRO A 211 -12.76 -4.58 15.19
CA PRO A 211 -14.05 -3.93 15.30
C PRO A 211 -15.23 -4.89 15.10
N LEU A 212 -15.13 -5.88 14.21
CA LEU A 212 -16.19 -6.86 13.99
C LEU A 212 -16.36 -7.85 15.16
N LEU A 213 -15.35 -8.02 16.01
CA LEU A 213 -15.44 -8.84 17.22
C LEU A 213 -15.92 -8.06 18.44
N LYS A 214 -15.58 -6.76 18.51
CA LYS A 214 -15.94 -5.87 19.64
C LYS A 214 -17.33 -5.26 19.53
N HIS A 215 -17.77 -4.91 18.32
CA HIS A 215 -18.97 -4.09 18.13
C HIS A 215 -20.23 -4.91 17.89
N SER A 216 -21.34 -4.18 17.70
CA SER A 216 -22.68 -4.75 17.72
C SER A 216 -22.98 -5.70 16.53
N PRO A 217 -24.02 -6.55 16.68
CA PRO A 217 -24.57 -7.32 15.56
C PRO A 217 -24.97 -6.46 14.34
N ALA A 218 -25.28 -5.18 14.53
CA ALA A 218 -25.64 -4.27 13.45
C ALA A 218 -24.41 -3.97 12.55
N LEU A 219 -23.25 -3.68 13.14
CA LEU A 219 -22.00 -3.49 12.39
C LEU A 219 -21.66 -4.75 11.57
N ILE A 220 -21.74 -5.93 12.21
CA ILE A 220 -21.47 -7.21 11.55
C ILE A 220 -22.42 -7.41 10.36
N SER A 221 -23.71 -7.10 10.52
CA SER A 221 -24.69 -7.21 9.44
C SER A 221 -24.33 -6.29 8.25
N ILE A 222 -23.99 -5.02 8.52
CA ILE A 222 -23.62 -4.05 7.49
C ILE A 222 -22.35 -4.49 6.76
N ALA A 223 -21.31 -4.88 7.50
CA ALA A 223 -20.06 -5.35 6.93
C ALA A 223 -20.27 -6.60 6.07
N LYS A 224 -21.08 -7.56 6.56
CA LYS A 224 -21.43 -8.77 5.82
C LYS A 224 -22.16 -8.46 4.53
N GLU A 225 -23.14 -7.55 4.54
CA GLU A 225 -23.88 -7.16 3.33
C GLU A 225 -22.96 -6.51 2.28
N ALA A 226 -22.11 -5.57 2.71
CA ALA A 226 -21.16 -4.90 1.82
C ALA A 226 -20.17 -5.92 1.21
N LEU A 227 -19.62 -6.82 2.03
CA LEU A 227 -18.70 -7.86 1.57
C LEU A 227 -19.40 -8.88 0.66
N LEU A 228 -20.60 -9.35 0.98
CA LEU A 228 -21.33 -10.26 0.09
C LEU A 228 -21.64 -9.61 -1.28
N THR A 229 -21.96 -8.32 -1.28
CA THR A 229 -22.11 -7.54 -2.52
C THR A 229 -20.80 -7.51 -3.31
N ARG A 230 -19.67 -7.24 -2.66
CA ARG A 230 -18.35 -7.35 -3.30
C ARG A 230 -18.14 -8.74 -3.92
N TYR A 231 -18.44 -9.80 -3.18
CA TYR A 231 -18.25 -11.18 -3.65
C TYR A 231 -19.10 -11.49 -4.88
N LEU A 232 -20.32 -10.97 -4.96
CA LEU A 232 -21.17 -11.05 -6.15
C LEU A 232 -20.52 -10.40 -7.38
N PHE A 233 -19.83 -9.27 -7.19
CA PHE A 233 -19.16 -8.53 -8.27
C PHE A 233 -17.73 -9.00 -8.59
N LEU A 234 -17.18 -10.03 -7.90
CA LEU A 234 -15.82 -10.51 -8.16
C LEU A 234 -15.54 -10.88 -9.63
N PRO A 235 -16.46 -11.53 -10.39
CA PRO A 235 -16.23 -11.78 -11.81
C PRO A 235 -16.03 -10.51 -12.62
N TYR A 236 -16.79 -9.45 -12.31
CA TYR A 236 -16.65 -8.14 -12.94
C TYR A 236 -15.34 -7.47 -12.53
N LEU A 237 -15.04 -7.42 -11.23
CA LEU A 237 -13.79 -6.86 -10.71
C LEU A 237 -12.56 -7.56 -11.33
N TYR A 238 -12.59 -8.90 -11.45
CA TYR A 238 -11.52 -9.67 -12.07
C TYR A 238 -11.36 -9.35 -13.57
N THR A 239 -12.47 -9.12 -14.27
CA THR A 239 -12.45 -8.66 -15.67
C THR A 239 -11.78 -7.29 -15.79
N LEU A 240 -12.05 -6.36 -14.86
CA LEU A 240 -11.36 -5.07 -14.83
C LEU A 240 -9.85 -5.21 -14.58
N PHE A 241 -9.43 -6.15 -13.73
CA PHE A 241 -8.02 -6.45 -13.56
C PHE A 241 -7.37 -7.06 -14.80
N LEU A 242 -8.11 -7.85 -15.59
CA LEU A 242 -7.66 -8.35 -16.87
C LEU A 242 -7.48 -7.20 -17.88
N GLU A 243 -8.45 -6.29 -17.97
CA GLU A 243 -8.33 -5.07 -18.80
C GLU A 243 -7.12 -4.23 -18.38
N ALA A 244 -6.93 -4.01 -17.08
CA ALA A 244 -5.78 -3.30 -16.54
C ALA A 244 -4.46 -3.96 -16.92
N HIS A 245 -4.39 -5.29 -16.87
CA HIS A 245 -3.20 -6.06 -17.22
C HIS A 245 -2.85 -5.98 -18.71
N ILE A 246 -3.85 -6.02 -19.60
CA ILE A 246 -3.65 -6.06 -21.05
C ILE A 246 -3.50 -4.66 -21.65
N GLN A 247 -4.30 -3.70 -21.18
CA GLN A 247 -4.49 -2.38 -21.79
C GLN A 247 -3.98 -1.22 -20.94
N GLY A 248 -3.68 -1.46 -19.66
CA GLY A 248 -3.28 -0.39 -18.73
C GLY A 248 -4.43 0.48 -18.24
N THR A 249 -5.68 0.08 -18.46
CA THR A 249 -6.85 0.83 -17.97
C THR A 249 -6.99 0.71 -16.44
N PRO A 250 -7.26 1.79 -15.69
CA PRO A 250 -7.44 1.71 -14.24
C PRO A 250 -8.62 0.80 -13.83
N VAL A 251 -8.59 0.21 -12.63
CA VAL A 251 -9.71 -0.60 -12.10
C VAL A 251 -10.73 0.30 -11.40
N ALA A 252 -10.31 0.99 -10.33
CA ALA A 252 -11.03 2.11 -9.78
C ALA A 252 -10.74 3.34 -10.64
N ARG A 253 -11.80 4.00 -11.13
CA ARG A 253 -11.72 5.11 -12.08
C ARG A 253 -12.35 6.36 -11.47
N ALA A 254 -11.63 7.47 -11.52
CA ALA A 254 -12.21 8.77 -11.21
C ALA A 254 -13.27 9.12 -12.27
N LEU A 255 -14.26 9.94 -11.93
CA LEU A 255 -15.35 10.27 -12.85
C LEU A 255 -14.84 10.97 -14.12
N PHE A 256 -13.84 11.86 -13.99
CA PHE A 256 -13.22 12.53 -15.13
C PHE A 256 -12.62 11.57 -16.17
N TYR A 257 -12.38 10.30 -15.83
CA TYR A 257 -11.91 9.30 -16.78
C TYR A 257 -12.90 9.09 -17.94
N TYR A 258 -14.20 9.19 -17.68
CA TYR A 258 -15.25 9.11 -18.72
C TYR A 258 -15.81 10.46 -19.12
N TRP A 259 -15.76 11.44 -18.22
CA TRP A 259 -16.27 12.79 -18.46
C TRP A 259 -15.16 13.83 -18.31
N PRO A 260 -14.12 13.81 -19.16
CA PRO A 260 -12.95 14.68 -19.01
C PRO A 260 -13.24 16.15 -19.34
N THR A 261 -14.34 16.44 -20.03
CA THR A 261 -14.76 17.80 -20.40
C THR A 261 -15.83 18.38 -19.50
N ASP A 262 -16.37 17.61 -18.56
CA ASP A 262 -17.33 18.12 -17.58
C ASP A 262 -16.58 18.74 -16.40
N ALA A 263 -16.74 20.05 -16.23
CA ALA A 263 -16.09 20.82 -15.19
C ALA A 263 -16.39 20.31 -13.76
N ILE A 264 -17.57 19.74 -13.53
CA ILE A 264 -17.94 19.17 -12.24
C ILE A 264 -17.20 17.85 -12.02
N ALA A 265 -17.20 16.95 -13.01
CA ALA A 265 -16.56 15.63 -12.91
C ALA A 265 -15.04 15.72 -12.65
N LEU A 266 -14.38 16.80 -13.10
CA LEU A 266 -12.96 17.08 -12.85
C LEU A 266 -12.62 17.23 -11.37
N GLY A 267 -13.56 17.73 -10.56
CA GLY A 267 -13.37 17.99 -9.12
C GLY A 267 -13.90 16.88 -8.21
N ILE A 268 -14.50 15.81 -8.74
CA ILE A 268 -15.10 14.77 -7.90
C ILE A 268 -14.01 13.81 -7.38
N GLU A 269 -13.77 13.90 -6.07
CA GLU A 269 -12.86 13.02 -5.33
C GLU A 269 -13.56 12.14 -4.29
N ARG A 270 -14.86 12.35 -4.07
CA ARG A 270 -15.68 11.64 -3.06
C ARG A 270 -16.54 10.52 -3.65
N GLN A 271 -16.41 10.25 -4.95
CA GLN A 271 -17.10 9.19 -5.67
C GLN A 271 -16.12 8.55 -6.65
N PHE A 272 -16.32 7.28 -6.98
CA PHE A 272 -15.52 6.61 -7.99
C PHE A 272 -16.32 5.52 -8.71
N LEU A 273 -15.74 5.02 -9.80
CA LEU A 273 -16.30 3.94 -10.59
C LEU A 273 -15.46 2.67 -10.49
N TRP A 274 -16.12 1.52 -10.53
CA TRP A 274 -15.49 0.28 -10.99
C TRP A 274 -15.79 0.10 -12.45
N GLY A 275 -14.75 0.24 -13.28
CA GLY A 275 -14.92 0.15 -14.72
C GLY A 275 -15.92 1.19 -15.22
N LYS A 276 -16.88 0.78 -16.04
CA LYS A 276 -17.89 1.67 -16.65
C LYS A 276 -19.31 1.52 -16.09
N ALA A 277 -19.53 0.54 -15.22
CA ALA A 277 -20.87 0.03 -14.93
C ALA A 277 -21.32 0.17 -13.47
N LEU A 278 -20.41 0.49 -12.55
CA LEU A 278 -20.73 0.59 -11.13
C LEU A 278 -20.13 1.87 -10.55
N MET A 279 -20.99 2.72 -10.00
CA MET A 279 -20.60 3.93 -9.27
C MET A 279 -20.73 3.70 -7.77
N VAL A 280 -19.71 4.14 -7.03
CA VAL A 280 -19.63 4.07 -5.58
C VAL A 280 -19.67 5.48 -5.03
N SER A 281 -20.74 5.80 -4.32
CA SER A 281 -21.00 7.12 -3.72
C SER A 281 -21.23 6.93 -2.21
N PRO A 282 -20.18 6.92 -1.40
CA PRO A 282 -20.25 6.61 0.03
C PRO A 282 -20.69 7.82 0.89
N VAL A 283 -21.29 7.52 2.05
CA VAL A 283 -21.43 8.51 3.14
C VAL A 283 -20.08 8.63 3.84
N LEU A 284 -19.55 9.86 3.92
CA LEU A 284 -18.18 10.12 4.40
C LEU A 284 -18.11 11.02 5.64
N GLU A 285 -19.25 11.38 6.21
CA GLU A 285 -19.36 12.30 7.35
C GLU A 285 -20.24 11.69 8.44
N LYS A 286 -19.95 12.04 9.69
CA LYS A 286 -20.64 11.51 10.86
C LYS A 286 -22.10 11.95 10.91
N GLY A 287 -23.01 11.04 11.23
CA GLY A 287 -24.44 11.29 11.43
C GLY A 287 -25.23 11.50 10.14
N GLN A 288 -24.60 11.41 8.96
CA GLN A 288 -25.27 11.68 7.69
C GLN A 288 -26.08 10.47 7.22
N THR A 289 -27.28 10.74 6.68
CA THR A 289 -28.20 9.74 6.11
C THR A 289 -28.53 9.99 4.64
N SER A 290 -28.04 11.10 4.08
CA SER A 290 -28.16 11.47 2.68
C SER A 290 -26.86 12.10 2.17
N ILE A 291 -26.61 11.99 0.87
CA ILE A 291 -25.50 12.65 0.18
C ILE A 291 -25.98 13.20 -1.16
N ASP A 292 -25.33 14.27 -1.61
CA ASP A 292 -25.46 14.71 -2.99
C ASP A 292 -24.53 13.89 -3.88
N VAL A 293 -25.07 13.44 -5.01
CA VAL A 293 -24.40 12.60 -6.00
C VAL A 293 -24.31 13.39 -7.30
N TYR A 294 -23.22 13.19 -8.04
CA TYR A 294 -23.00 13.85 -9.34
C TYR A 294 -23.93 13.27 -10.40
#